data_AF-A0A7J7JUH4-F1
#
_entry.id   AF-A0A7J7JUH4-F1
#
_cell.length_a   1.000
_cell.length_b   1.000
_cell.length_c   1.000
_cell.angle_alpha   90.00
_cell.angle_beta   90.00
_cell.angle_gamma   90.00
#
_symmetry.space_group_name_H-M   'P 1'
#
loop_
_entity.id
_entity.type
_entity.pdbx_description
1 polymer ?
#
loop_
_entity_poly.entity_id
_entity_poly.type
_entity_poly.pdbx_seq_one_letter_code
_entity_poly.pdbx_strand_id
1 'polypeptide(L)'
;MADDVKLKRCSVCQATEKLKICSNCSQQWYCGREHQNADWLSHKPLCEKIRQMKLKEQEIVEDMSKCNLGKRNNNHVVKPGSPVVNSKQSSGSDIQQISCSLSENIPTQFTDKWFDEKANIVSQCLRIYGLAVMNKFLGAELGNKILEEAKSLHDRQLMTDGRTVEVRAPDHGTRSTARFRSDIISWVGDSEPEYPGIGTMMRLIDGIMQRIQPKFMEYEIRDRTKAMVACYPGGGSQYVKHVDNPLKDGRLLTCIYYLNKDWDCEKHGGMLKIYPTNNKNVACIEPVMDRLIIFWSDRRNPHEVLPSHQPRYAVTTWYFDAAERKEAQRRKVEELTRSQQLSRNPASSQSVVADDSILTISQSEIDAVSGSSQSNAGSKLSNQSEVRSNAS
;
A
#
# COMPACT_ATOMS: atom_id res chain seq x y z
N MET A 1 -24.89 -10.01 -5.44
CA MET A 1 -24.51 -11.33 -5.98
C MET A 1 -23.31 -11.84 -5.18
N ALA A 2 -23.29 -13.14 -4.95
CA ALA A 2 -22.75 -13.83 -3.77
C ALA A 2 -21.26 -13.55 -3.43
N ASP A 3 -21.02 -13.48 -2.11
CA ASP A 3 -19.70 -13.50 -1.47
C ASP A 3 -18.94 -14.78 -1.83
N ASP A 4 -17.75 -14.64 -2.41
CA ASP A 4 -16.83 -15.74 -2.67
C ASP A 4 -16.08 -16.12 -1.38
N VAL A 5 -16.82 -16.70 -0.43
CA VAL A 5 -16.23 -17.42 0.70
C VAL A 5 -15.61 -18.69 0.11
N LYS A 6 -14.27 -18.74 -0.01
CA LYS A 6 -13.53 -19.97 -0.39
C LYS A 6 -14.07 -21.16 0.40
N LEU A 7 -14.91 -21.97 -0.24
CA LEU A 7 -15.60 -23.09 0.37
C LEU A 7 -14.57 -24.13 0.84
N LYS A 8 -14.65 -24.51 2.12
CA LYS A 8 -13.87 -25.63 2.67
C LYS A 8 -14.24 -26.88 1.89
N ARG A 9 -13.23 -27.59 1.38
CA ARG A 9 -13.42 -28.77 0.52
C ARG A 9 -12.40 -29.85 0.83
N CYS A 10 -12.79 -31.10 0.63
CA CYS A 10 -11.89 -32.24 0.81
C CYS A 10 -10.75 -32.18 -0.21
N SER A 11 -9.51 -32.30 0.26
CA SER A 11 -8.31 -32.22 -0.60
C SER A 11 -8.18 -33.37 -1.61
N VAL A 12 -9.01 -34.41 -1.48
CA VAL A 12 -9.06 -35.58 -2.40
C VAL A 12 -10.27 -35.53 -3.31
N CYS A 13 -11.48 -35.49 -2.76
CA CYS A 13 -12.72 -35.62 -3.54
C CYS A 13 -13.52 -34.31 -3.72
N GLN A 14 -13.01 -33.18 -3.22
CA GLN A 14 -13.66 -31.86 -3.28
C GLN A 14 -15.03 -31.75 -2.57
N ALA A 15 -15.47 -32.77 -1.83
CA ALA A 15 -16.69 -32.70 -1.01
C ALA A 15 -16.64 -31.51 -0.03
N THR A 16 -17.77 -30.84 0.16
CA THR A 16 -17.89 -29.64 1.01
C THR A 16 -18.54 -29.92 2.37
N GLU A 17 -19.07 -31.12 2.56
CA GLU A 17 -19.77 -31.54 3.78
C GLU A 17 -18.95 -32.51 4.64
N LYS A 18 -19.25 -32.56 5.94
CA LYS A 18 -18.65 -33.48 6.93
C LYS A 18 -17.12 -33.46 6.96
N LEU A 19 -16.54 -32.27 6.82
CA LEU A 19 -15.10 -32.07 6.76
C LEU A 19 -14.45 -32.06 8.15
N LYS A 20 -13.33 -32.77 8.26
CA LYS A 20 -12.41 -32.74 9.39
C LYS A 20 -11.11 -32.07 8.95
N ILE A 21 -10.58 -31.20 9.78
CA ILE A 21 -9.31 -30.54 9.51
C ILE A 21 -8.14 -31.40 10.03
N CYS A 22 -7.00 -31.37 9.35
CA CYS A 22 -5.79 -32.04 9.83
C CYS A 22 -5.41 -31.49 11.21
N SER A 23 -5.34 -32.36 12.23
CA SER A 23 -5.08 -31.95 13.62
C SER A 23 -3.66 -31.41 13.84
N ASN A 24 -2.69 -31.79 13.01
CA ASN A 24 -1.30 -31.33 13.14
C ASN A 24 -1.08 -29.95 12.54
N CYS A 25 -1.46 -29.74 11.28
CA CYS A 25 -1.18 -28.48 10.59
C CYS A 25 -2.38 -27.52 10.58
N SER A 26 -3.61 -28.02 10.70
CA SER A 26 -4.84 -27.26 10.55
C SER A 26 -4.98 -26.54 9.19
N GLN A 27 -4.36 -27.08 8.12
CA GLN A 27 -4.36 -26.46 6.78
C GLN A 27 -5.06 -27.28 5.69
N GLN A 28 -5.33 -28.58 5.93
CA GLN A 28 -6.03 -29.44 4.97
C GLN A 28 -7.32 -29.98 5.57
N TRP A 29 -8.33 -30.17 4.71
CA TRP A 29 -9.65 -30.66 5.08
C TRP A 29 -9.92 -32.00 4.40
N TYR A 30 -10.52 -32.94 5.12
CA TYR A 30 -10.83 -34.28 4.62
C TYR A 30 -12.25 -34.66 5.06
N CYS A 31 -13.04 -35.25 4.17
CA CYS A 31 -14.36 -35.78 4.54
C CYS A 31 -14.28 -37.08 5.37
N GLY A 32 -13.07 -37.64 5.56
CA GLY A 32 -12.84 -38.86 6.32
C GLY A 32 -11.36 -39.21 6.46
N ARG A 33 -11.07 -40.23 7.28
CA ARG A 33 -9.71 -40.70 7.55
C ARG A 33 -9.07 -41.39 6.33
N GLU A 34 -9.89 -42.03 5.51
CA GLU A 34 -9.44 -42.66 4.26
C GLU A 34 -8.82 -41.64 3.31
N HIS A 35 -9.47 -40.50 3.07
CA HIS A 35 -8.92 -39.43 2.22
C HIS A 35 -7.72 -38.72 2.85
N GLN A 36 -7.67 -38.60 4.17
CA GLN A 36 -6.46 -38.12 4.83
C GLN A 36 -5.27 -39.06 4.61
N ASN A 37 -5.49 -40.38 4.68
CA ASN A 37 -4.45 -41.38 4.45
C ASN A 37 -4.02 -41.41 2.98
N ALA A 38 -4.96 -41.29 2.04
CA ALA A 38 -4.68 -41.23 0.61
C ALA A 38 -3.81 -40.02 0.23
N ASP A 39 -4.09 -38.84 0.81
CA ASP A 39 -3.29 -37.63 0.61
C ASP A 39 -2.02 -37.58 1.49
N TRP A 40 -1.80 -38.54 2.38
CA TRP A 40 -0.72 -38.42 3.38
C TRP A 40 0.68 -38.34 2.77
N LEU A 41 0.94 -39.07 1.68
CA LEU A 41 2.23 -39.03 0.98
C LEU A 41 2.56 -37.62 0.44
N SER A 42 1.58 -36.94 -0.16
CA SER A 42 1.72 -35.56 -0.66
C SER A 42 1.66 -34.51 0.45
N HIS A 43 0.83 -34.75 1.46
CA HIS A 43 0.57 -33.79 2.54
C HIS A 43 1.70 -33.74 3.59
N LYS A 44 2.28 -34.89 3.96
CA LYS A 44 3.21 -35.03 5.08
C LYS A 44 4.38 -34.03 5.07
N PRO A 45 5.08 -33.78 3.93
CA PRO A 45 6.19 -32.82 3.90
C PRO A 45 5.76 -31.38 4.25
N LEU A 46 4.58 -30.97 3.80
CA LEU A 46 4.02 -29.64 4.11
C LEU A 46 3.44 -29.59 5.52
N CYS A 47 2.75 -30.65 5.95
CA CYS A 47 2.17 -30.77 7.29
C CYS A 47 3.22 -30.58 8.39
N GLU A 48 4.38 -31.24 8.23
CA GLU A 48 5.46 -31.18 9.22
C GLU A 48 6.10 -29.79 9.28
N LYS A 49 6.33 -29.15 8.13
CA LYS A 49 6.83 -27.76 8.07
C LYS A 49 5.88 -26.79 8.77
N ILE A 50 4.57 -26.90 8.52
CA ILE A 50 3.56 -26.04 9.15
C ILE A 50 3.55 -26.27 10.67
N ARG A 51 3.65 -27.52 11.13
CA ARG A 51 3.70 -27.84 12.55
C ARG A 51 4.94 -27.24 13.23
N GLN A 52 6.12 -27.35 12.62
CA GLN A 52 7.35 -26.77 13.15
C GLN A 52 7.29 -25.25 13.24
N MET A 53 6.66 -24.60 12.26
CA MET A 53 6.48 -23.14 12.28
C MET A 53 5.53 -22.69 13.40
N LYS A 54 4.44 -23.43 13.65
CA LYS A 54 3.53 -23.16 14.78
C LYS A 54 4.20 -23.34 16.14
N LEU A 55 5.12 -24.30 16.28
CA LEU A 55 5.87 -24.49 17.53
C LEU A 55 6.86 -23.32 17.76
N LYS A 56 7.58 -22.89 16.72
CA LYS A 56 8.43 -21.69 16.80
C LYS A 56 7.65 -20.40 17.07
N GLU A 57 6.43 -20.29 16.56
CA GLU A 57 5.52 -19.18 16.85
C GLU A 57 5.16 -19.09 18.34
N GLN A 58 4.89 -20.24 18.99
CA GLN A 58 4.59 -20.29 20.42
C GLN A 58 5.80 -19.86 21.27
N GLU A 59 7.01 -20.29 20.91
CA GLU A 59 8.26 -19.89 21.57
C GLU A 59 8.49 -18.37 21.49
N ILE A 60 8.23 -17.75 20.32
CA ILE A 60 8.38 -16.30 20.13
C ILE A 60 7.34 -15.50 20.92
N VAL A 61 6.10 -15.97 20.98
CA VAL A 61 5.01 -15.30 21.74
C VAL A 61 5.27 -15.36 23.25
N GLU A 62 5.81 -16.47 23.76
CA GLU A 62 6.18 -16.63 25.16
C GLU A 62 7.32 -15.70 25.59
N ASP A 63 8.31 -15.44 24.73
CA ASP A 63 9.37 -14.48 25.02
C ASP A 63 8.91 -13.02 24.98
N MET A 64 8.00 -12.67 24.07
CA MET A 64 7.41 -11.33 23.97
C MET A 64 6.55 -10.95 25.20
N SER A 65 6.05 -11.96 25.92
CA SER A 65 5.19 -11.78 27.10
C SER A 65 5.99 -11.37 28.36
N LYS A 66 7.29 -11.64 28.41
CA LYS A 66 8.15 -11.44 29.60
C LYS A 66 8.67 -10.00 29.74
N CYS A 67 8.61 -9.18 28.71
CA CYS A 67 9.15 -7.80 28.72
C CYS A 67 8.21 -6.75 29.35
N ASN A 68 7.02 -7.14 29.85
CA ASN A 68 5.93 -6.24 30.26
C ASN A 68 6.03 -5.57 31.65
N LEU A 69 7.19 -5.52 32.31
CA LEU A 69 7.29 -4.91 33.66
C LEU A 69 8.49 -3.98 33.83
N GLY A 70 8.33 -2.65 33.69
CA GLY A 70 9.43 -1.74 34.07
C GLY A 70 9.34 -0.21 33.87
N LYS A 71 8.39 0.48 34.50
CA LYS A 71 8.53 1.81 35.19
C LYS A 71 9.20 3.03 34.50
N ARG A 72 8.32 3.99 34.14
CA ARG A 72 8.35 5.49 34.22
C ARG A 72 9.61 6.22 34.73
N ASN A 73 10.04 7.27 33.99
CA ASN A 73 10.01 8.70 34.42
C ASN A 73 10.57 9.71 33.38
N ASN A 74 9.75 10.75 33.08
CA ASN A 74 9.97 12.21 32.83
C ASN A 74 11.39 12.77 32.58
N ASN A 75 11.68 13.88 31.86
CA ASN A 75 11.00 14.99 31.16
C ASN A 75 12.13 15.78 30.43
N HIS A 76 11.88 16.46 29.30
CA HIS A 76 12.01 17.93 29.09
C HIS A 76 12.13 18.36 27.61
N VAL A 77 11.43 19.45 27.31
CA VAL A 77 11.16 20.12 26.03
C VAL A 77 12.05 21.35 25.82
N VAL A 78 12.49 21.66 24.60
CA VAL A 78 12.82 23.03 24.12
C VAL A 78 12.54 23.19 22.60
N LYS A 79 12.06 24.38 22.20
CA LYS A 79 11.70 24.93 20.85
C LYS A 79 12.59 26.19 20.57
N PRO A 80 12.39 27.00 19.50
CA PRO A 80 12.21 26.78 18.05
C PRO A 80 13.11 27.72 17.19
N GLY A 81 12.99 27.68 15.85
CA GLY A 81 13.44 28.79 14.99
C GLY A 81 13.25 28.56 13.47
N SER A 82 12.40 29.37 12.82
CA SER A 82 12.19 29.50 11.36
C SER A 82 13.27 30.41 10.72
N PRO A 83 13.50 30.54 9.38
CA PRO A 83 12.49 30.87 8.35
C PRO A 83 12.63 30.25 6.93
N VAL A 84 11.46 30.06 6.27
CA VAL A 84 11.06 30.55 4.92
C VAL A 84 11.91 30.16 3.68
N VAL A 85 11.29 29.52 2.67
CA VAL A 85 11.05 30.02 1.28
C VAL A 85 10.38 28.92 0.42
N ASN A 86 9.42 29.36 -0.40
CA ASN A 86 8.58 28.65 -1.39
C ASN A 86 9.29 27.65 -2.34
N SER A 87 8.62 26.52 -2.65
CA SER A 87 8.30 26.16 -4.05
C SER A 87 7.33 24.97 -4.22
N LYS A 88 6.31 25.21 -5.06
CA LYS A 88 5.54 24.34 -5.96
C LYS A 88 5.12 22.93 -5.50
N GLN A 89 3.83 22.85 -5.19
CA GLN A 89 3.03 21.64 -5.01
C GLN A 89 2.94 20.80 -6.30
N SER A 90 3.20 19.50 -6.23
CA SER A 90 2.78 18.51 -7.23
C SER A 90 1.85 17.49 -6.57
N SER A 91 0.55 17.65 -6.84
CA SER A 91 -0.50 16.72 -6.46
C SER A 91 -0.68 15.67 -7.55
N GLY A 92 -0.27 14.42 -7.30
CA GLY A 92 -0.57 13.31 -8.20
C GLY A 92 0.16 12.04 -7.80
N SER A 93 -0.59 11.02 -7.36
CA SER A 93 -0.06 9.67 -7.13
C SER A 93 0.27 9.02 -8.46
N ASP A 94 1.49 9.23 -8.95
CA ASP A 94 1.98 8.59 -10.16
C ASP A 94 2.14 7.09 -9.95
N ILE A 95 1.57 6.32 -10.87
CA ILE A 95 1.61 4.87 -10.91
C ILE A 95 2.90 4.43 -11.59
N GLN A 96 3.52 3.36 -11.08
CA GLN A 96 4.72 2.77 -11.66
C GLN A 96 4.52 1.28 -11.92
N GLN A 97 4.91 0.83 -13.11
CA GLN A 97 4.96 -0.60 -13.43
C GLN A 97 6.11 -1.26 -12.66
N ILE A 98 5.87 -2.49 -12.21
CA ILE A 98 6.92 -3.34 -11.66
C ILE A 98 7.86 -3.69 -12.82
N SER A 99 9.08 -3.15 -12.79
CA SER A 99 10.08 -3.45 -13.83
C SER A 99 10.39 -4.95 -13.87
N CYS A 100 10.30 -5.55 -15.05
CA CYS A 100 10.69 -6.94 -15.29
C CYS A 100 12.23 -7.14 -15.25
N SER A 101 13.02 -6.07 -15.32
CA SER A 101 14.48 -6.12 -15.25
C SER A 101 14.96 -5.75 -13.84
N LEU A 102 15.17 -6.77 -13.01
CA LEU A 102 15.96 -6.67 -11.78
C LEU A 102 17.46 -6.41 -12.07
N SER A 103 17.86 -6.28 -13.34
CA SER A 103 19.26 -6.36 -13.78
C SER A 103 20.08 -5.08 -13.59
N GLU A 104 19.46 -3.93 -13.30
CA GLU A 104 20.21 -2.69 -13.12
C GLU A 104 20.39 -2.36 -11.63
N ASN A 105 21.64 -2.46 -11.17
CA ASN A 105 22.13 -1.92 -9.90
C ASN A 105 21.55 -2.53 -8.62
N ILE A 106 21.23 -3.83 -8.60
CA ILE A 106 20.94 -4.55 -7.35
C ILE A 106 22.26 -4.89 -6.63
N PRO A 107 22.41 -4.54 -5.34
CA PRO A 107 23.61 -4.92 -4.58
C PRO A 107 23.80 -6.45 -4.53
N THR A 108 25.03 -6.92 -4.71
CA THR A 108 25.36 -8.34 -4.96
C THR A 108 24.97 -9.29 -3.81
N GLN A 109 24.76 -8.77 -2.60
CA GLN A 109 24.26 -9.55 -1.47
C GLN A 109 22.82 -10.08 -1.66
N PHE A 110 22.02 -9.46 -2.53
CA PHE A 110 20.64 -9.85 -2.80
C PHE A 110 20.58 -10.86 -3.95
N THR A 111 20.79 -12.13 -3.60
CA THR A 111 20.78 -13.25 -4.56
C THR A 111 19.37 -13.73 -4.90
N ASP A 112 19.20 -14.50 -5.97
CA ASP A 112 17.92 -15.14 -6.30
C ASP A 112 17.37 -15.98 -5.15
N LYS A 113 18.24 -16.69 -4.44
CA LYS A 113 17.89 -17.46 -3.24
C LYS A 113 17.31 -16.57 -2.14
N TRP A 114 17.87 -15.37 -1.94
CA TRP A 114 17.35 -14.41 -0.97
C TRP A 114 15.93 -13.98 -1.35
N PHE A 115 15.70 -13.64 -2.61
CA PHE A 115 14.38 -13.25 -3.07
C PHE A 115 13.36 -14.39 -2.96
N ASP A 116 13.72 -15.62 -3.33
CA ASP A 116 12.86 -16.79 -3.20
C ASP A 116 12.49 -17.06 -1.74
N GLU A 117 13.46 -16.95 -0.83
CA GLU A 117 13.24 -17.07 0.61
C GLU A 117 12.23 -16.02 1.11
N LYS A 118 12.44 -14.74 0.78
CA LYS A 118 11.53 -13.67 1.22
C LYS A 118 10.14 -13.82 0.63
N ALA A 119 10.03 -14.15 -0.65
CA ALA A 119 8.73 -14.40 -1.31
C ALA A 119 7.98 -15.57 -0.67
N ASN A 120 8.68 -16.64 -0.29
CA ASN A 120 8.09 -17.78 0.42
C ASN A 120 7.57 -17.38 1.80
N ILE A 121 8.37 -16.66 2.58
CA ILE A 121 7.97 -16.16 3.92
C ILE A 121 6.73 -15.27 3.78
N VAL A 122 6.77 -14.26 2.92
CA VAL A 122 5.67 -13.32 2.72
C VAL A 122 4.41 -14.05 2.28
N SER A 123 4.50 -14.95 1.30
CA SER A 123 3.34 -15.70 0.80
C SER A 123 2.70 -16.55 1.88
N GLN A 124 3.51 -17.22 2.70
CA GLN A 124 3.00 -18.05 3.78
C GLN A 124 2.36 -17.20 4.88
N CYS A 125 3.02 -16.13 5.31
CA CYS A 125 2.51 -15.23 6.33
C CYS A 125 1.21 -14.53 5.90
N LEU A 126 1.12 -14.06 4.65
CA LEU A 126 -0.10 -13.46 4.11
C LEU A 126 -1.29 -14.42 4.09
N ARG A 127 -1.06 -15.71 3.82
CA ARG A 127 -2.11 -16.74 3.82
C ARG A 127 -2.57 -17.11 5.23
N ILE A 128 -1.65 -17.20 6.18
CA ILE A 128 -1.94 -17.68 7.54
C ILE A 128 -2.43 -16.53 8.43
N TYR A 129 -1.72 -15.39 8.41
CA TYR A 129 -1.93 -14.29 9.36
C TYR A 129 -2.56 -13.05 8.72
N GLY A 130 -2.55 -12.94 7.39
CA GLY A 130 -3.01 -11.74 6.67
C GLY A 130 -1.98 -10.60 6.63
N LEU A 131 -0.80 -10.80 7.21
CA LEU A 131 0.34 -9.89 7.19
C LEU A 131 1.67 -10.65 7.33
N ALA A 132 2.76 -10.03 6.91
CA ALA A 132 4.13 -10.51 7.06
C ALA A 132 5.01 -9.39 7.66
N VAL A 133 5.90 -9.73 8.58
CA VAL A 133 6.86 -8.81 9.21
C VAL A 133 8.27 -9.37 9.05
N MET A 134 9.19 -8.55 8.58
CA MET A 134 10.60 -8.91 8.41
C MET A 134 11.47 -7.83 9.06
N ASN A 135 12.29 -8.24 10.03
CA ASN A 135 13.29 -7.39 10.66
C ASN A 135 14.64 -7.55 9.95
N LYS A 136 15.48 -6.53 10.02
CA LYS A 136 16.82 -6.53 9.42
C LYS A 136 16.75 -6.88 7.92
N PHE A 137 15.81 -6.24 7.22
CA PHE A 137 15.40 -6.63 5.88
C PHE A 137 16.47 -6.31 4.83
N LEU A 138 16.94 -5.06 4.79
CA LEU A 138 17.92 -4.57 3.81
C LEU A 138 19.34 -4.46 4.36
N GLY A 139 19.49 -4.48 5.69
CA GLY A 139 20.75 -4.27 6.38
C GLY A 139 21.01 -2.80 6.69
N ALA A 140 21.96 -2.59 7.60
CA ALA A 140 22.22 -1.28 8.20
C ALA A 140 22.65 -0.22 7.18
N GLU A 141 23.49 -0.58 6.19
CA GLU A 141 24.00 0.37 5.20
C GLU A 141 22.87 0.98 4.35
N LEU A 142 22.07 0.13 3.70
CA LEU A 142 20.97 0.58 2.85
C LEU A 142 19.86 1.22 3.68
N GLY A 143 19.54 0.67 4.85
CA GLY A 143 18.58 1.27 5.77
C GLY A 143 18.98 2.69 6.20
N ASN A 144 20.25 2.90 6.57
CA ASN A 144 20.78 4.21 6.94
C ASN A 144 20.68 5.19 5.78
N LYS A 145 21.06 4.78 4.57
CA LYS A 145 20.95 5.61 3.38
C LYS A 145 19.52 6.08 3.13
N ILE A 146 18.53 5.17 3.22
CA ILE A 146 17.11 5.51 3.05
C ILE A 146 16.63 6.48 4.13
N LEU A 147 17.08 6.32 5.38
CA LEU A 147 16.74 7.25 6.46
C LEU A 147 17.26 8.66 6.18
N GLU A 148 18.51 8.80 5.71
CA GLU A 148 19.07 10.12 5.38
C GLU A 148 18.36 10.77 4.19
N GLU A 149 17.94 9.98 3.19
CA GLU A 149 17.09 10.46 2.08
C GLU A 149 15.71 10.93 2.58
N ALA A 150 15.07 10.19 3.49
CA ALA A 150 13.78 10.57 4.08
C ALA A 150 13.89 11.84 4.94
N LYS A 151 14.96 12.00 5.73
CA LYS A 151 15.23 13.24 6.47
C LYS A 151 15.50 14.40 5.53
N SER A 152 16.27 14.19 4.46
CA SER A 152 16.56 15.24 3.46
C SER A 152 15.29 15.82 2.82
N LEU A 153 14.27 15.00 2.59
CA LEU A 153 12.94 15.47 2.13
C LEU A 153 12.28 16.39 3.16
N HIS A 154 12.35 16.03 4.44
CA HIS A 154 11.80 16.82 5.53
C HIS A 154 12.58 18.13 5.72
N ASP A 155 13.91 18.06 5.82
CA ASP A 155 14.79 19.20 6.07
C ASP A 155 14.70 20.25 4.96
N ARG A 156 14.50 19.81 3.70
CA ARG A 156 14.28 20.68 2.54
C ARG A 156 12.83 21.13 2.36
N GLN A 157 11.93 20.80 3.29
CA GLN A 157 10.50 21.17 3.25
C GLN A 157 9.78 20.69 1.98
N LEU A 158 10.17 19.52 1.46
CA LEU A 158 9.55 18.88 0.30
C LEU A 158 8.41 17.91 0.68
N MET A 159 8.00 17.94 1.95
CA MET A 159 6.87 17.17 2.47
C MET A 159 5.66 18.07 2.68
N THR A 160 4.47 17.52 2.46
CA THR A 160 3.19 18.24 2.57
C THR A 160 2.24 17.49 3.50
N ASP A 161 1.28 18.18 4.11
CA ASP A 161 0.28 17.55 4.98
C ASP A 161 -0.39 16.34 4.27
N GLY A 162 -0.38 15.18 4.93
CA GLY A 162 -1.07 13.99 4.46
C GLY A 162 -2.57 14.25 4.33
N ARG A 163 -3.09 14.16 3.11
CA ARG A 163 -4.53 14.30 2.85
C ARG A 163 -5.21 12.93 2.78
N THR A 164 -6.47 12.88 3.21
CA THR A 164 -7.35 11.71 3.02
C THR A 164 -8.15 11.93 1.75
N VAL A 165 -8.53 10.87 1.04
CA VAL A 165 -9.56 10.97 0.01
C VAL A 165 -10.87 11.36 0.71
N GLU A 166 -11.33 12.59 0.51
CA GLU A 166 -12.55 13.09 1.15
C GLU A 166 -13.75 12.27 0.70
N VAL A 167 -14.36 11.52 1.62
CA VAL A 167 -15.74 11.08 1.48
C VAL A 167 -16.60 12.21 2.03
N ARG A 168 -17.10 13.09 1.16
CA ARG A 168 -18.06 14.11 1.57
C ARG A 168 -19.32 13.41 2.07
N ALA A 169 -19.58 13.48 3.37
CA ALA A 169 -20.89 13.13 3.92
C ALA A 169 -21.87 14.29 3.62
N PRO A 170 -23.15 14.01 3.29
CA PRO A 170 -24.17 15.04 3.19
C PRO A 170 -24.42 15.65 4.57
N ASP A 171 -24.57 16.97 4.56
CA ASP A 171 -24.86 17.92 5.64
C ASP A 171 -25.22 17.38 7.03
N HIS A 172 -24.47 17.81 8.05
CA HIS A 172 -25.01 18.36 9.30
C HIS A 172 -23.90 19.02 10.12
N GLY A 173 -23.95 20.36 10.19
CA GLY A 173 -23.52 21.23 11.30
C GLY A 173 -22.28 20.86 12.11
N THR A 174 -21.22 21.67 11.95
CA THR A 174 -20.10 21.80 12.91
C THR A 174 -19.56 20.50 13.49
N ARG A 175 -18.86 19.72 12.67
CA ARG A 175 -17.79 18.86 13.20
C ARG A 175 -16.47 19.40 12.68
N SER A 176 -15.61 19.77 13.63
CA SER A 176 -14.17 19.86 13.43
C SER A 176 -13.76 18.85 12.35
N THR A 177 -13.10 19.31 11.30
CA THR A 177 -12.38 18.46 10.35
C THR A 177 -11.28 17.76 11.13
N ALA A 178 -11.66 16.78 11.94
CA ALA A 178 -10.74 16.01 12.75
C ALA A 178 -9.72 15.46 11.77
N ARG A 179 -8.47 15.92 11.88
CA ARG A 179 -7.37 15.47 11.04
C ARG A 179 -7.28 13.95 11.23
N PHE A 180 -7.85 13.19 10.28
CA PHE A 180 -7.86 11.72 10.28
C PHE A 180 -6.43 11.15 10.32
N ARG A 181 -5.49 11.93 9.80
CA ARG A 181 -4.06 11.72 9.87
C ARG A 181 -3.36 13.05 10.08
N SER A 182 -2.19 13.02 10.72
CA SER A 182 -1.42 14.23 11.04
C SER A 182 0.07 14.09 10.67
N ASP A 183 0.38 13.20 9.73
CA ASP A 183 1.70 13.08 9.13
C ASP A 183 1.88 14.04 7.95
N ILE A 184 3.14 14.30 7.63
CA ILE A 184 3.56 14.97 6.39
C ILE A 184 4.16 13.93 5.45
N ILE A 185 3.92 14.06 4.16
CA ILE A 185 4.29 13.09 3.14
C ILE A 185 4.98 13.72 1.93
N SER A 186 5.82 12.95 1.25
CA SER A 186 6.31 13.23 -0.09
C SER A 186 6.26 11.95 -0.94
N TRP A 187 6.12 12.10 -2.25
CA TRP A 187 6.06 10.97 -3.19
C TRP A 187 7.35 10.90 -4.00
N VAL A 188 8.03 9.77 -3.94
CA VAL A 188 9.33 9.54 -4.60
C VAL A 188 9.20 8.39 -5.59
N GLY A 189 9.63 8.63 -6.83
CA GLY A 189 9.78 7.61 -7.87
C GLY A 189 11.03 6.74 -7.68
N ASP A 190 10.97 5.52 -8.21
CA ASP A 190 12.10 4.57 -8.20
C ASP A 190 13.31 4.96 -9.08
N SER A 191 13.12 5.89 -10.00
CA SER A 191 14.16 6.38 -10.92
C SER A 191 14.69 7.78 -10.57
N GLU A 192 14.29 8.35 -9.43
CA GLU A 192 14.76 9.67 -9.00
C GLU A 192 16.23 9.58 -8.54
N PRO A 193 17.17 10.24 -9.25
CA PRO A 193 18.61 10.11 -8.97
C PRO A 193 19.02 10.71 -7.62
N GLU A 194 18.21 11.61 -7.05
CA GLU A 194 18.43 12.20 -5.72
C GLU A 194 18.12 11.23 -4.57
N TYR A 195 17.31 10.18 -4.82
CA TYR A 195 16.87 9.22 -3.80
C TYR A 195 17.16 7.75 -4.17
N PRO A 196 18.41 7.41 -4.48
CA PRO A 196 18.78 6.09 -5.01
C PRO A 196 18.60 4.95 -3.98
N GLY A 197 18.62 5.24 -2.68
CA GLY A 197 18.33 4.29 -1.61
C GLY A 197 16.86 3.87 -1.62
N ILE A 198 15.94 4.85 -1.65
CA ILE A 198 14.50 4.61 -1.78
C ILE A 198 14.20 3.85 -3.07
N GLY A 199 14.78 4.27 -4.21
CA GLY A 199 14.60 3.57 -5.48
C GLY A 199 15.12 2.12 -5.45
N THR A 200 16.26 1.87 -4.80
CA THR A 200 16.79 0.50 -4.62
C THR A 200 15.88 -0.34 -3.74
N MET A 201 15.38 0.20 -2.62
CA MET A 201 14.39 -0.48 -1.78
C MET A 201 13.16 -0.90 -2.59
N MET A 202 12.61 0.00 -3.40
CA MET A 202 11.43 -0.28 -4.23
C MET A 202 11.71 -1.43 -5.20
N ARG A 203 12.84 -1.41 -5.91
CA ARG A 203 13.26 -2.51 -6.82
C ARG A 203 13.44 -3.85 -6.10
N LEU A 204 13.96 -3.85 -4.87
CA LEU A 204 14.11 -5.07 -4.07
C LEU A 204 12.74 -5.64 -3.65
N ILE A 205 11.79 -4.80 -3.24
CA ILE A 205 10.44 -5.26 -2.92
C ILE A 205 9.72 -5.73 -4.18
N ASP A 206 9.91 -5.04 -5.31
CA ASP A 206 9.39 -5.44 -6.63
C ASP A 206 9.87 -6.84 -7.04
N GLY A 207 11.15 -7.15 -6.84
CA GLY A 207 11.70 -8.48 -7.10
C GLY A 207 11.12 -9.59 -6.21
N ILE A 208 10.69 -9.25 -4.99
CA ILE A 208 9.93 -10.16 -4.12
C ILE A 208 8.52 -10.34 -4.68
N MET A 209 7.83 -9.26 -5.09
CA MET A 209 6.47 -9.33 -5.64
C MET A 209 6.40 -10.17 -6.91
N GLN A 210 7.41 -10.10 -7.78
CA GLN A 210 7.50 -10.95 -8.97
C GLN A 210 7.51 -12.45 -8.63
N ARG A 211 8.17 -12.84 -7.53
CA ARG A 211 8.21 -14.24 -7.05
C ARG A 211 6.98 -14.65 -6.25
N ILE A 212 6.25 -13.66 -5.74
CA ILE A 212 4.95 -13.86 -5.08
C ILE A 212 3.84 -14.07 -6.12
N GLN A 213 3.88 -13.38 -7.27
CA GLN A 213 2.87 -13.45 -8.33
C GLN A 213 2.41 -14.90 -8.67
N PRO A 214 3.30 -15.86 -9.00
CA PRO A 214 2.86 -17.22 -9.32
C PRO A 214 2.24 -17.98 -8.13
N LYS A 215 2.41 -17.50 -6.90
CA LYS A 215 1.83 -18.09 -5.67
C LYS A 215 0.43 -17.53 -5.37
N PHE A 216 0.02 -16.45 -6.01
CA PHE A 216 -1.30 -15.84 -5.86
C PHE A 216 -1.94 -15.60 -7.23
N MET A 217 -2.22 -16.69 -7.93
CA MET A 217 -2.73 -16.66 -9.31
C MET A 217 -4.11 -16.01 -9.43
N GLU A 218 -4.82 -15.83 -8.31
CA GLU A 218 -6.10 -15.10 -8.28
C GLU A 218 -5.95 -13.58 -8.45
N TYR A 219 -4.74 -13.03 -8.36
CA TYR A 219 -4.46 -11.60 -8.51
C TYR A 219 -3.45 -11.35 -9.62
N GLU A 220 -3.46 -10.14 -10.17
CA GLU A 220 -2.51 -9.69 -11.17
C GLU A 220 -1.70 -8.48 -10.67
N ILE A 221 -0.56 -8.76 -10.05
CA ILE A 221 0.32 -7.76 -9.43
C ILE A 221 1.29 -7.21 -10.49
N ARG A 222 0.88 -6.13 -11.17
CA ARG A 222 1.66 -5.49 -12.24
C ARG A 222 2.20 -4.12 -11.90
N ASP A 223 1.44 -3.37 -11.12
CA ASP A 223 1.73 -1.98 -10.82
C ASP A 223 1.83 -1.77 -9.32
N ARG A 224 2.53 -0.70 -8.95
CA ARG A 224 2.45 -0.09 -7.62
C ARG A 224 2.42 1.43 -7.71
N THR A 225 2.20 2.09 -6.59
CA THR A 225 2.41 3.53 -6.48
C THR A 225 3.90 3.87 -6.49
N LYS A 226 4.23 5.16 -6.70
CA LYS A 226 5.45 5.76 -6.13
C LYS A 226 5.55 5.47 -4.61
N ALA A 227 6.74 5.64 -4.04
CA ALA A 227 6.94 5.55 -2.60
C ALA A 227 6.40 6.78 -1.89
N MET A 228 5.41 6.59 -1.00
CA MET A 228 4.97 7.63 -0.06
C MET A 228 5.92 7.62 1.14
N VAL A 229 6.85 8.57 1.18
CA VAL A 229 7.69 8.83 2.35
C VAL A 229 6.86 9.65 3.32
N ALA A 230 6.64 9.14 4.54
CA ALA A 230 5.84 9.78 5.57
C ALA A 230 6.68 10.08 6.82
N CYS A 231 6.43 11.24 7.42
CA CYS A 231 6.95 11.65 8.71
C CYS A 231 5.79 12.03 9.64
N TYR A 232 5.69 11.36 10.77
CA TYR A 232 4.85 11.80 11.88
C TYR A 232 5.77 12.64 12.79
N PRO A 233 5.61 13.97 12.87
CA PRO A 233 6.61 14.87 13.45
C PRO A 233 6.72 14.82 14.98
N GLY A 234 6.16 13.80 15.63
CA GLY A 234 5.99 13.74 17.08
C GLY A 234 4.76 14.51 17.56
N GLY A 235 4.78 15.02 18.80
CA GLY A 235 3.70 15.86 19.34
C GLY A 235 2.34 15.17 19.49
N GLY A 236 2.30 13.84 19.50
CA GLY A 236 1.05 13.06 19.50
C GLY A 236 0.46 12.84 18.11
N SER A 237 1.23 13.07 17.05
CA SER A 237 0.80 12.82 15.67
C SER A 237 0.45 11.34 15.45
N GLN A 238 -0.63 11.09 14.72
CA GLN A 238 -1.26 9.77 14.60
C GLN A 238 -2.01 9.61 13.29
N TYR A 239 -2.50 8.40 13.05
CA TYR A 239 -3.46 8.09 11.99
C TYR A 239 -4.55 7.22 12.59
N VAL A 240 -5.79 7.72 12.59
CA VAL A 240 -6.94 7.01 13.17
C VAL A 240 -7.22 5.69 12.46
N LYS A 241 -7.94 4.80 13.13
CA LYS A 241 -8.27 3.49 12.56
C LYS A 241 -8.98 3.59 11.20
N HIS A 242 -8.41 2.95 10.19
CA HIS A 242 -8.89 2.97 8.81
C HIS A 242 -8.62 1.64 8.11
N VAL A 243 -9.10 1.54 6.88
CA VAL A 243 -8.75 0.48 5.92
C VAL A 243 -8.12 1.18 4.74
N ASP A 244 -7.03 0.63 4.20
CA ASP A 244 -6.34 1.26 3.07
C ASP A 244 -7.23 1.27 1.84
N ASN A 245 -7.78 0.11 1.45
CA ASN A 245 -8.65 -0.05 0.30
C ASN A 245 -10.10 -0.44 0.71
N PRO A 246 -10.90 0.52 1.22
CA PRO A 246 -12.27 0.24 1.66
C PRO A 246 -13.27 0.15 0.48
N LEU A 247 -12.94 0.76 -0.66
CA LEU A 247 -13.81 0.95 -1.82
C LEU A 247 -13.33 0.22 -3.09
N LYS A 248 -12.42 -0.75 -2.92
CA LYS A 248 -11.87 -1.58 -4.00
C LYS A 248 -11.25 -0.76 -5.13
N ASP A 249 -10.35 0.17 -4.79
CA ASP A 249 -9.62 1.03 -5.73
C ASP A 249 -8.47 0.34 -6.47
N GLY A 250 -8.30 -0.97 -6.26
CA GLY A 250 -7.26 -1.81 -6.84
C GLY A 250 -6.10 -2.09 -5.91
N ARG A 251 -5.89 -1.35 -4.81
CA ARG A 251 -4.78 -1.61 -3.88
C ARG A 251 -4.96 -2.97 -3.21
N LEU A 252 -4.02 -3.87 -3.47
CA LEU A 252 -4.05 -5.25 -2.99
C LEU A 252 -3.16 -5.44 -1.76
N LEU A 253 -1.91 -4.99 -1.83
CA LEU A 253 -0.92 -5.14 -0.77
C LEU A 253 -0.35 -3.78 -0.37
N THR A 254 -0.32 -3.53 0.93
CA THR A 254 0.36 -2.39 1.55
C THR A 254 1.73 -2.85 2.04
N CYS A 255 2.79 -2.19 1.59
CA CYS A 255 4.16 -2.45 2.01
C CYS A 255 4.69 -1.22 2.76
N ILE A 256 5.11 -1.37 4.01
CA ILE A 256 5.65 -0.27 4.82
C ILE A 256 7.05 -0.65 5.32
N TYR A 257 8.03 0.19 5.03
CA TYR A 257 9.40 0.07 5.52
C TYR A 257 9.70 1.15 6.56
N TYR A 258 10.18 0.74 7.73
CA TYR A 258 10.43 1.62 8.88
C TYR A 258 11.91 1.98 9.03
N LEU A 259 12.15 3.22 9.49
CA LEU A 259 13.46 3.87 9.45
C LEU A 259 13.93 4.40 10.83
N ASN A 260 13.27 4.00 11.92
CA ASN A 260 13.45 4.67 13.21
C ASN A 260 14.45 3.94 14.09
N LYS A 261 15.66 4.49 14.19
CA LYS A 261 16.73 3.97 15.05
C LYS A 261 16.34 4.06 16.52
N ASP A 262 16.73 3.03 17.28
CA ASP A 262 16.60 2.99 18.74
C ASP A 262 15.19 3.36 19.23
N TRP A 263 14.17 2.92 18.48
CA TRP A 263 12.77 3.25 18.77
C TRP A 263 12.27 2.43 19.96
N ASP A 264 11.80 3.12 20.98
CA ASP A 264 11.18 2.56 22.17
C ASP A 264 9.69 2.95 22.17
N CYS A 265 8.78 2.01 21.93
CA CYS A 265 7.36 2.33 21.86
C CYS A 265 6.75 2.74 23.21
N GLU A 266 7.33 2.36 24.35
CA GLU A 266 6.85 2.80 25.66
C GLU A 266 7.11 4.30 25.87
N LYS A 267 8.25 4.79 25.35
CA LYS A 267 8.64 6.21 25.45
C LYS A 267 8.13 7.05 24.29
N HIS A 268 8.23 6.54 23.07
CA HIS A 268 8.03 7.31 21.83
C HIS A 268 6.64 7.08 21.21
N GLY A 269 5.89 6.07 21.65
CA GLY A 269 4.60 5.70 21.07
C GLY A 269 4.74 5.25 19.62
N GLY A 270 3.84 5.70 18.73
CA GLY A 270 3.95 5.52 17.28
C GLY A 270 3.72 4.09 16.77
N MET A 271 3.22 3.19 17.61
CA MET A 271 2.98 1.80 17.26
C MET A 271 1.87 1.67 16.21
N LEU A 272 2.10 0.84 15.19
CA LEU A 272 1.04 0.43 14.27
C LEU A 272 0.24 -0.71 14.91
N LYS A 273 -1.08 -0.54 15.03
CA LYS A 273 -1.99 -1.63 15.39
C LYS A 273 -2.77 -2.08 14.17
N ILE A 274 -2.65 -3.35 13.81
CA ILE A 274 -3.47 -4.00 12.77
C ILE A 274 -4.46 -4.93 13.46
N TYR A 275 -5.70 -4.93 12.99
CA TYR A 275 -6.82 -5.70 13.52
C TYR A 275 -7.29 -6.74 12.48
N PRO A 276 -6.56 -7.86 12.25
CA PRO A 276 -6.93 -8.82 11.22
C PRO A 276 -8.31 -9.42 11.48
N THR A 277 -9.23 -9.34 10.53
CA THR A 277 -10.61 -9.85 10.69
C THR A 277 -10.71 -11.35 10.97
N ASN A 278 -9.73 -12.11 10.48
CA ASN A 278 -9.67 -13.57 10.65
C ASN A 278 -8.90 -14.00 11.90
N ASN A 279 -8.44 -13.05 12.73
CA ASN A 279 -7.69 -13.33 13.95
C ASN A 279 -8.25 -12.50 15.11
N LYS A 280 -8.36 -13.10 16.30
CA LYS A 280 -8.78 -12.36 17.50
C LYS A 280 -7.66 -11.47 18.06
N ASN A 281 -6.41 -11.76 17.70
CA ASN A 281 -5.25 -11.02 18.18
C ASN A 281 -4.99 -9.78 17.33
N VAL A 282 -4.79 -8.66 18.01
CA VAL A 282 -4.34 -7.40 17.39
C VAL A 282 -2.82 -7.49 17.20
N ALA A 283 -2.36 -7.27 15.97
CA ALA A 283 -0.93 -7.20 15.69
C ALA A 283 -0.40 -5.81 16.05
N CYS A 284 0.45 -5.75 17.07
CA CYS A 284 1.11 -4.54 17.55
C CYS A 284 2.53 -4.49 16.98
N ILE A 285 2.81 -3.54 16.10
CA ILE A 285 4.05 -3.47 15.32
C ILE A 285 4.77 -2.17 15.64
N GLU A 286 5.93 -2.32 16.28
CA GLU A 286 6.85 -1.21 16.51
C GLU A 286 7.49 -0.74 15.20
N PRO A 287 7.63 0.58 14.98
CA PRO A 287 8.20 1.14 13.75
C PRO A 287 9.73 1.17 13.78
N VAL A 288 10.37 0.08 14.21
CA VAL A 288 11.84 0.01 14.37
C VAL A 288 12.58 0.03 13.02
N MET A 289 13.80 0.53 13.05
CA MET A 289 14.71 0.57 11.89
C MET A 289 14.81 -0.77 11.16
N ASP A 290 14.83 -0.70 9.82
CA ASP A 290 15.03 -1.84 8.91
C ASP A 290 14.00 -2.96 9.11
N ARG A 291 12.75 -2.56 9.38
CA ARG A 291 11.59 -3.45 9.41
C ARG A 291 10.71 -3.21 8.19
N LEU A 292 10.46 -4.26 7.42
CA LEU A 292 9.44 -4.29 6.37
C LEU A 292 8.20 -5.01 6.89
N ILE A 293 7.02 -4.44 6.62
CA ILE A 293 5.74 -5.10 6.79
C ILE A 293 4.96 -5.12 5.49
N ILE A 294 4.26 -6.22 5.23
CA ILE A 294 3.39 -6.39 4.05
C ILE A 294 2.06 -6.97 4.52
N PHE A 295 0.95 -6.34 4.20
CA PHE A 295 -0.38 -6.83 4.57
C PHE A 295 -1.43 -6.53 3.49
N TRP A 296 -2.53 -7.29 3.50
CA TRP A 296 -3.65 -7.04 2.59
C TRP A 296 -4.25 -5.65 2.83
N SER A 297 -4.36 -4.83 1.79
CA SER A 297 -4.84 -3.45 1.90
C SER A 297 -6.34 -3.33 2.15
N ASP A 298 -7.11 -4.38 1.88
CA ASP A 298 -8.57 -4.36 2.01
C ASP A 298 -9.06 -4.51 3.45
N ARG A 299 -10.38 -4.71 3.59
CA ARG A 299 -11.09 -4.82 4.87
C ARG A 299 -10.61 -5.98 5.76
N ARG A 300 -9.73 -6.86 5.29
CA ARG A 300 -9.08 -7.88 6.11
C ARG A 300 -8.25 -7.27 7.23
N ASN A 301 -7.65 -6.09 7.02
CA ASN A 301 -6.70 -5.48 7.94
C ASN A 301 -7.00 -3.99 8.26
N PRO A 302 -8.10 -3.67 8.97
CA PRO A 302 -8.24 -2.35 9.59
C PRO A 302 -7.04 -2.07 10.50
N HIS A 303 -6.51 -0.85 10.48
CA HIS A 303 -5.31 -0.50 11.22
C HIS A 303 -5.24 0.97 11.60
N GLU A 304 -4.45 1.29 12.62
CA GLU A 304 -4.21 2.66 13.11
C GLU A 304 -2.76 2.85 13.54
N VAL A 305 -2.27 4.09 13.43
CA VAL A 305 -0.97 4.50 13.99
C VAL A 305 -1.26 5.25 15.27
N LEU A 306 -0.84 4.68 16.39
CA LEU A 306 -0.98 5.32 17.70
C LEU A 306 -0.16 6.62 17.78
N PRO A 307 -0.51 7.55 18.69
CA PRO A 307 0.22 8.80 18.89
C PRO A 307 1.73 8.60 18.98
N SER A 308 2.46 9.34 18.16
CA SER A 308 3.91 9.36 18.13
C SER A 308 4.42 10.64 18.80
N HIS A 309 5.42 10.50 19.66
CA HIS A 309 5.98 11.60 20.45
C HIS A 309 7.39 12.01 20.00
N GLN A 310 7.92 11.35 18.97
CA GLN A 310 9.17 11.67 18.29
C GLN A 310 8.96 11.61 16.77
N PRO A 311 9.83 12.22 15.95
CA PRO A 311 9.78 12.06 14.51
C PRO A 311 9.83 10.58 14.10
N ARG A 312 8.75 10.09 13.49
CA ARG A 312 8.59 8.71 13.03
C ARG A 312 8.49 8.67 11.52
N TYR A 313 9.49 8.10 10.88
CA TYR A 313 9.59 7.93 9.44
C TYR A 313 9.17 6.53 8.99
N ALA A 314 8.47 6.49 7.87
CA ALA A 314 8.12 5.25 7.17
C ALA A 314 8.02 5.52 5.66
N VAL A 315 8.31 4.51 4.85
CA VAL A 315 8.11 4.56 3.40
C VAL A 315 7.07 3.52 3.02
N THR A 316 6.00 3.95 2.35
CA THR A 316 4.88 3.08 1.97
C THR A 316 4.75 2.96 0.46
N THR A 317 4.56 1.75 -0.04
CA THR A 317 4.12 1.49 -1.42
C THR A 317 2.87 0.61 -1.41
N TRP A 318 1.95 0.86 -2.34
CA TRP A 318 0.80 -0.01 -2.55
C TRP A 318 0.88 -0.71 -3.89
N TYR A 319 0.80 -2.03 -3.87
CA TYR A 319 0.75 -2.87 -5.06
C TYR A 319 -0.70 -3.11 -5.46
N PHE A 320 -0.98 -3.12 -6.75
CA PHE A 320 -2.33 -3.22 -7.29
C PHE A 320 -2.65 -4.61 -7.83
N ASP A 321 -3.90 -5.04 -7.66
CA ASP A 321 -4.50 -6.03 -8.55
C ASP A 321 -5.01 -5.33 -9.82
N ALA A 322 -4.49 -5.73 -10.98
CA ALA A 322 -4.78 -5.07 -12.24
C ALA A 322 -6.28 -5.15 -12.62
N ALA A 323 -6.94 -6.27 -12.29
CA ALA A 323 -8.35 -6.47 -12.57
C ALA A 323 -9.23 -5.53 -11.73
N GLU A 324 -9.06 -5.53 -10.40
CA GLU A 324 -9.79 -4.63 -9.50
C GLU A 324 -9.53 -3.16 -9.85
N ARG A 325 -8.30 -2.80 -10.18
CA ARG A 325 -7.96 -1.42 -10.54
C ARG A 325 -8.63 -0.97 -11.84
N LYS A 326 -8.63 -1.81 -12.87
CA LYS A 326 -9.31 -1.52 -14.14
C LYS A 326 -10.81 -1.26 -13.90
N GLU A 327 -11.40 -2.06 -13.03
CA GLU A 327 -12.80 -1.88 -12.63
C GLU A 327 -13.02 -0.60 -11.81
N ALA A 328 -12.12 -0.25 -10.90
CA ALA A 328 -12.17 1.03 -10.18
C ALA A 328 -12.09 2.25 -11.11
N GLN A 329 -11.23 2.19 -12.13
CA GLN A 329 -11.13 3.23 -13.16
C GLN A 329 -12.42 3.36 -13.97
N ARG A 330 -13.05 2.22 -14.34
CA ARG A 330 -14.35 2.22 -15.03
C ARG A 330 -15.43 2.91 -14.19
N ARG A 331 -15.56 2.55 -12.90
CA ARG A 331 -16.52 3.18 -11.98
C ARG A 331 -16.32 4.70 -11.89
N LYS A 332 -15.07 5.16 -11.83
CA LYS A 332 -14.75 6.59 -11.78
C LYS A 332 -15.17 7.33 -13.04
N VAL A 333 -14.94 6.75 -14.22
CA VAL A 333 -15.39 7.33 -15.50
C VAL A 333 -16.92 7.41 -15.56
N GLU A 334 -17.61 6.38 -15.10
CA GLU A 334 -19.08 6.35 -15.05
C GLU A 334 -19.66 7.40 -14.11
N GLU A 335 -19.07 7.58 -12.93
CA GLU A 335 -19.46 8.60 -11.95
C GLU A 335 -19.25 10.03 -12.49
N LEU A 336 -18.10 10.28 -13.13
CA LEU A 336 -17.82 11.56 -13.79
C LEU A 336 -18.81 11.83 -14.93
N THR A 337 -19.11 10.82 -15.74
CA THR A 337 -20.07 10.94 -16.86
C THR A 337 -21.47 11.24 -16.34
N ARG A 338 -21.92 10.53 -15.30
CA ARG A 338 -23.23 10.77 -14.65
C ARG A 338 -23.32 12.17 -14.07
N SER A 339 -22.26 12.63 -13.41
CA SER A 339 -22.19 13.98 -12.83
C SER A 339 -22.24 15.07 -13.90
N GLN A 340 -21.58 14.87 -15.04
CA GLN A 340 -21.63 15.78 -16.19
C GLN A 340 -22.99 15.78 -16.91
N GLN A 341 -23.70 14.65 -16.94
CA GLN A 341 -25.05 14.58 -17.50
C GLN A 341 -26.07 15.31 -16.62
N LEU A 342 -25.97 15.15 -15.29
CA LEU A 342 -26.80 15.85 -14.32
C LEU A 342 -26.57 17.37 -14.33
N SER A 343 -25.34 17.83 -14.59
CA SER A 343 -25.04 19.27 -14.71
C SER A 343 -25.46 19.88 -16.05
N ARG A 344 -25.60 19.09 -17.13
CA ARG A 344 -25.99 19.56 -18.47
C ARG A 344 -27.50 19.60 -18.71
N ASN A 345 -28.30 18.82 -17.99
CA ASN A 345 -29.76 18.80 -18.09
C ASN A 345 -30.44 19.10 -16.75
N PRO A 346 -30.49 20.37 -16.30
CA PRO A 346 -31.21 20.74 -15.07
C PRO A 346 -32.74 20.67 -15.22
N ALA A 347 -33.28 20.42 -16.42
CA ALA A 347 -34.71 20.55 -16.73
C ALA A 347 -35.49 19.22 -16.87
N SER A 348 -34.91 18.06 -16.55
CA SER A 348 -35.66 16.78 -16.54
C SER A 348 -36.13 16.34 -15.16
N SER A 349 -36.00 17.18 -14.13
CA SER A 349 -36.56 16.96 -12.80
C SER A 349 -37.95 17.61 -12.71
N GLN A 350 -38.96 16.95 -13.28
CA GLN A 350 -40.33 17.11 -12.81
C GLN A 350 -40.83 15.82 -12.14
N SER A 351 -41.04 15.99 -10.84
CA SER A 351 -41.84 15.23 -9.88
C SER A 351 -41.55 13.74 -9.68
N VAL A 352 -40.60 13.46 -8.79
CA VAL A 352 -40.89 12.55 -7.67
C VAL A 352 -40.35 13.22 -6.40
N VAL A 353 -41.22 13.42 -5.42
CA VAL A 353 -40.90 14.11 -4.17
C VAL A 353 -39.88 13.27 -3.39
N ALA A 354 -38.66 13.77 -3.26
CA ALA A 354 -37.79 13.56 -2.11
C ALA A 354 -36.65 14.58 -2.13
N ASP A 355 -36.65 15.38 -1.07
CA ASP A 355 -35.59 16.19 -0.46
C ASP A 355 -34.17 16.00 -1.01
N ASP A 356 -33.53 17.06 -1.52
CA ASP A 356 -32.08 17.22 -1.47
C ASP A 356 -31.59 18.60 -1.98
N SER A 357 -30.73 19.21 -1.17
CA SER A 357 -30.07 20.50 -1.33
C SER A 357 -28.98 20.51 -2.42
N ILE A 358 -29.09 21.41 -3.40
CA ILE A 358 -28.11 21.61 -4.49
C ILE A 358 -27.10 22.72 -4.11
N LEU A 359 -25.80 22.38 -4.11
CA LEU A 359 -24.66 23.29 -4.00
C LEU A 359 -24.09 23.62 -5.38
N THR A 360 -23.79 24.90 -5.63
CA THR A 360 -23.17 25.44 -6.85
C THR A 360 -21.64 25.37 -6.78
N ILE A 361 -20.96 25.04 -7.88
CA ILE A 361 -19.49 25.04 -8.00
C ILE A 361 -19.06 26.09 -9.04
N SER A 362 -18.00 26.85 -8.75
CA SER A 362 -17.45 27.94 -9.57
C SER A 362 -16.55 27.46 -10.73
N GLN A 363 -16.63 28.18 -11.85
CA GLN A 363 -16.13 27.90 -13.20
C GLN A 363 -14.58 27.84 -13.41
N SER A 364 -13.75 27.73 -12.37
CA SER A 364 -12.29 27.87 -12.51
C SER A 364 -11.50 26.56 -12.69
N GLU A 365 -12.14 25.40 -12.80
CA GLU A 365 -11.46 24.08 -12.89
C GLU A 365 -11.54 23.39 -14.27
N ILE A 366 -12.02 24.07 -15.31
CA ILE A 366 -12.31 23.45 -16.63
C ILE A 366 -11.09 23.38 -17.58
N ASP A 367 -9.99 24.11 -17.35
CA ASP A 367 -8.97 24.31 -18.39
C ASP A 367 -7.70 23.43 -18.31
N ALA A 368 -7.70 22.30 -17.58
CA ALA A 368 -6.47 21.49 -17.39
C ALA A 368 -6.42 20.12 -18.09
N VAL A 369 -7.41 19.70 -18.91
CA VAL A 369 -7.51 18.29 -19.37
C VAL A 369 -7.55 18.09 -20.90
N SER A 370 -7.46 19.13 -21.73
CA SER A 370 -7.46 18.94 -23.20
C SER A 370 -6.08 19.13 -23.83
N GLY A 371 -5.20 18.14 -23.71
CA GLY A 371 -3.96 18.03 -24.47
C GLY A 371 -4.08 16.98 -25.59
N SER A 372 -4.71 17.34 -26.72
CA SER A 372 -4.76 16.50 -27.92
C SER A 372 -3.98 17.16 -29.07
N SER A 373 -2.77 16.67 -29.32
CA SER A 373 -1.98 17.02 -30.50
C SER A 373 -2.43 16.17 -31.68
N GLN A 374 -3.27 16.71 -32.57
CA GLN A 374 -3.49 16.14 -33.90
C GLN A 374 -2.79 17.00 -34.94
N SER A 375 -1.84 16.39 -35.64
CA SER A 375 -1.15 16.91 -36.82
C SER A 375 -2.11 16.96 -38.00
N ASN A 376 -2.40 18.16 -38.51
CA ASN A 376 -3.17 18.36 -39.73
C ASN A 376 -2.27 18.95 -40.81
N ALA A 377 -1.88 18.13 -41.80
CA ALA A 377 -1.19 18.57 -43.00
C ALA A 377 -2.24 19.09 -44.01
N GLY A 378 -2.37 20.41 -44.09
CA GLY A 378 -3.24 21.11 -45.03
C GLY A 378 -2.45 21.65 -46.22
N SER A 379 -2.71 21.06 -47.39
CA SER A 379 -2.33 21.54 -48.71
C SER A 379 -2.83 22.96 -49.00
N LYS A 380 -1.95 23.84 -49.50
CA LYS A 380 -2.33 25.04 -50.27
C LYS A 380 -1.42 25.21 -51.49
N LEU A 381 -2.04 25.10 -52.66
CA LEU A 381 -1.56 25.59 -53.95
C LEU A 381 -1.67 27.11 -53.99
N SER A 382 -0.64 27.78 -54.53
CA SER A 382 -0.81 28.90 -55.48
C SER A 382 0.53 29.35 -56.10
N ASN A 383 0.63 29.09 -57.41
CA ASN A 383 1.02 30.00 -58.50
C ASN A 383 2.43 30.62 -58.66
N GLN A 384 2.84 30.57 -59.95
CA GLN A 384 3.83 31.38 -60.71
C GLN A 384 5.31 31.01 -60.49
N SER A 385 6.18 30.90 -61.50
CA SER A 385 6.13 31.17 -62.95
C SER A 385 7.38 30.55 -63.61
N GLU A 386 7.26 30.09 -64.85
CA GLU A 386 8.37 29.65 -65.70
C GLU A 386 9.41 30.76 -65.94
N VAL A 387 10.70 30.44 -65.84
CA VAL A 387 11.75 31.03 -66.68
C VAL A 387 12.77 29.94 -67.04
N ARG A 388 12.97 29.78 -68.35
CA ARG A 388 13.98 28.93 -69.00
C ARG A 388 15.38 29.55 -68.92
N SER A 389 16.41 28.71 -68.76
CA SER A 389 17.75 28.88 -69.35
C SER A 389 18.55 27.59 -69.07
N ASN A 390 18.67 26.67 -70.01
CA ASN A 390 19.77 26.55 -70.99
C ASN A 390 21.19 26.59 -70.42
N ALA A 391 21.93 25.55 -70.85
CA ALA A 391 23.37 25.48 -71.14
C ALA A 391 24.30 24.84 -70.09
N SER A 392 24.79 23.68 -70.53
CA SER A 392 26.12 23.08 -70.34
C SER A 392 26.36 22.21 -69.12
#